data_AF-A0A7X9BB24-F1
#
_entry.id   AF-A0A7X9BB24-F1
#
_cell.length_a   1.000
_cell.length_b   1.000
_cell.length_c   1.000
_cell.angle_alpha   90.00
_cell.angle_beta   90.00
_cell.angle_gamma   90.00
#
_symmetry.space_group_name_H-M   'P 1'
#
loop_
_entity.id
_entity.type
_entity.pdbx_description
1 polymer ?
#
loop_
_entity_poly.entity_id
_entity_poly.type
_entity_poly.pdbx_seq_one_letter_code
_entity_poly.pdbx_strand_id
1 'polypeptide(L)'
;MKKNKTVKIFKDFLKESIIIVFFFFLFVYKTPYFIYRPGGSINISDRINVDNDYIMDGSYSMNYVSVTKANIPGAILSYFLRDWKLVKDNQIIYKDTDFETSLEISKLEYKISIDKAILTAYLKAGKKVDFTDELNTVLYVQDETKTDIKLLDQIIEFNGKKYEEFNDLKKYIHEHNVGDKIKLKVLNKGKEYTREAEIYKYNEENVIGVGIYKTYEYTTDPKIKIKTSSTEAGSSGGLMLTLAIYDSLIEKDLTHGFKIMGTGTLEDNEKIGPIGGVKHKMLGAAKDKADIFFIPKDNYKEAKKLYDERKFKFKLVKVETLDDAINYLESLEK
;
A
#
# COMPACT_ATOMS: atom_id res chain seq x y z
N MET A 1 -16.76 -64.77 19.12
CA MET A 1 -16.51 -64.08 17.83
C MET A 1 -17.01 -62.63 17.74
N LYS A 2 -18.11 -62.20 18.39
CA LYS A 2 -18.62 -60.81 18.28
C LYS A 2 -17.71 -59.71 18.86
N LYS A 3 -17.01 -59.97 19.98
CA LYS A 3 -16.14 -58.98 20.67
C LYS A 3 -14.98 -58.46 19.81
N ASN A 4 -14.39 -59.32 18.96
CA ASN A 4 -13.32 -58.93 18.02
C ASN A 4 -13.82 -58.05 16.87
N LYS A 5 -15.08 -58.16 16.47
CA LYS A 5 -15.66 -57.35 15.39
C LYS A 5 -15.92 -55.92 15.85
N THR A 6 -16.42 -55.71 17.07
CA THR A 6 -16.64 -54.38 17.67
C THR A 6 -15.32 -53.64 17.89
N VAL A 7 -14.28 -54.34 18.40
CA VAL A 7 -12.95 -53.74 18.59
C VAL A 7 -12.31 -53.34 17.25
N LYS A 8 -12.50 -54.14 16.20
CA LYS A 8 -12.01 -53.80 14.85
C LYS A 8 -12.71 -52.56 14.29
N ILE A 9 -14.05 -52.52 14.34
CA ILE A 9 -14.84 -51.36 13.89
C ILE A 9 -14.45 -50.09 14.65
N PHE A 10 -14.26 -50.17 15.97
CA PHE A 10 -13.82 -49.02 16.77
C PHE A 10 -12.40 -48.55 16.41
N LYS A 11 -11.46 -49.48 16.16
CA LYS A 11 -10.11 -49.13 15.68
C LYS A 11 -10.13 -48.50 14.29
N ASP A 12 -10.97 -49.00 13.39
CA ASP A 12 -11.13 -48.45 12.04
C ASP A 12 -11.76 -47.04 12.10
N PHE A 13 -12.81 -46.85 12.91
CA PHE A 13 -13.41 -45.53 13.16
C PHE A 13 -12.41 -44.54 13.78
N LEU A 14 -11.61 -44.97 14.77
CA LEU A 14 -10.58 -44.13 15.38
C LEU A 14 -9.51 -43.74 14.35
N LYS A 15 -9.08 -44.67 13.50
CA LYS A 15 -8.12 -44.43 12.43
C LYS A 15 -8.66 -43.41 11.41
N GLU A 16 -9.91 -43.56 10.97
CA GLU A 16 -10.57 -42.61 10.07
C GLU A 16 -10.70 -41.22 10.71
N SER A 17 -11.09 -41.17 11.99
CA SER A 17 -11.18 -39.92 12.75
C SER A 17 -9.83 -39.22 12.87
N ILE A 18 -8.75 -39.96 13.13
CA ILE A 18 -7.39 -39.41 13.18
C ILE A 18 -6.98 -38.83 11.82
N ILE A 19 -7.30 -39.53 10.72
CA ILE A 19 -7.03 -39.04 9.36
C ILE A 19 -7.80 -37.74 9.11
N ILE A 20 -9.09 -37.67 9.46
CA ILE A 20 -9.90 -36.46 9.29
C ILE A 20 -9.34 -35.30 10.12
N VAL A 21 -9.00 -35.55 11.39
CA VAL A 21 -8.40 -34.53 12.26
C VAL A 21 -7.05 -34.06 11.72
N PHE A 22 -6.23 -34.98 11.21
CA PHE A 22 -4.96 -34.65 10.58
C PHE A 22 -5.16 -33.78 9.33
N PHE A 23 -6.07 -34.17 8.43
CA PHE A 23 -6.40 -33.35 7.25
C PHE A 23 -6.94 -31.99 7.66
N PHE A 24 -7.86 -31.92 8.61
CA PHE A 24 -8.39 -30.66 9.14
C PHE A 24 -7.26 -29.77 9.70
N PHE A 25 -6.33 -30.35 10.47
CA PHE A 25 -5.15 -29.64 10.98
C PHE A 25 -4.30 -29.04 9.84
N LEU A 26 -4.10 -29.75 8.72
CA LEU A 26 -3.35 -29.22 7.58
C LEU A 26 -3.98 -27.94 7.00
N PHE A 27 -5.31 -27.84 6.97
CA PHE A 27 -6.01 -26.67 6.46
C PHE A 27 -6.07 -25.50 7.45
N VAL A 28 -6.11 -25.79 8.75
CA VAL A 28 -6.19 -24.78 9.82
C VAL A 28 -4.82 -24.22 10.21
N TYR A 29 -3.76 -25.04 10.14
CA TYR A 29 -2.42 -24.61 10.49
C TYR A 29 -1.89 -23.55 9.50
N LYS A 30 -1.67 -22.34 10.02
CA LYS A 30 -1.05 -21.23 9.26
C LYS A 30 0.46 -21.36 9.32
N THR A 31 1.10 -21.45 8.16
CA THR A 31 2.56 -21.52 8.03
C THR A 31 3.19 -20.13 8.19
N PRO A 32 4.52 -19.99 8.38
CA PRO A 32 5.20 -18.69 8.43
C PRO A 32 5.43 -18.07 7.04
N TYR A 33 4.51 -18.35 6.11
CA TYR A 33 4.57 -17.90 4.72
C TYR A 33 3.23 -17.33 4.25
N PHE A 34 3.32 -16.48 3.25
CA PHE A 34 2.22 -15.99 2.43
C PHE A 34 2.40 -16.43 0.98
N ILE A 35 1.30 -16.49 0.25
CA ILE A 35 1.24 -16.78 -1.18
C ILE A 35 0.95 -15.47 -1.89
N TYR A 36 1.86 -15.07 -2.79
CA TYR A 36 1.60 -14.05 -3.80
C TYR A 36 1.08 -14.75 -5.05
N ARG A 37 0.01 -14.22 -5.63
CA ARG A 37 -0.57 -14.67 -6.89
C ARG A 37 -1.01 -13.48 -7.75
N PRO A 38 -1.19 -13.65 -9.08
CA PRO A 38 -1.68 -12.60 -9.95
C PRO A 38 -3.00 -12.06 -9.41
N GLY A 39 -3.04 -10.74 -9.18
CA GLY A 39 -4.27 -10.03 -8.88
C GLY A 39 -5.01 -9.66 -10.16
N GLY A 40 -5.93 -8.71 -10.03
CA GLY A 40 -6.57 -8.04 -11.16
C GLY A 40 -6.12 -6.59 -11.25
N SER A 41 -7.00 -5.80 -11.85
CA SER A 41 -6.95 -4.35 -11.91
C SER A 41 -8.12 -3.76 -11.13
N ILE A 42 -7.91 -2.58 -10.58
CA ILE A 42 -8.94 -1.74 -9.97
C ILE A 42 -9.12 -0.54 -10.89
N ASN A 43 -10.29 -0.43 -11.52
CA ASN A 43 -10.64 0.72 -12.35
C ASN A 43 -10.82 1.95 -11.45
N ILE A 44 -9.90 2.91 -11.59
CA ILE A 44 -9.87 4.14 -10.79
C ILE A 44 -10.86 5.14 -11.38
N SER A 45 -10.98 5.19 -12.71
CA SER A 45 -11.89 6.09 -13.42
C SER A 45 -13.34 5.93 -12.94
N ASP A 46 -13.81 4.70 -12.70
CA ASP A 46 -15.17 4.42 -12.19
C ASP A 46 -15.40 4.86 -10.72
N ARG A 47 -14.32 5.22 -10.02
CA ARG A 47 -14.32 5.49 -8.58
C ARG A 47 -14.07 6.96 -8.25
N ILE A 48 -13.58 7.72 -9.21
CA ILE A 48 -13.42 9.16 -9.11
C ILE A 48 -14.73 9.80 -9.53
N ASN A 49 -15.24 10.69 -8.69
CA ASN A 49 -16.33 11.58 -9.02
C ASN A 49 -15.87 13.00 -8.71
N VAL A 50 -15.71 13.79 -9.77
CA VAL A 50 -15.43 15.23 -9.70
C VAL A 50 -16.71 15.95 -10.10
N ASP A 51 -17.06 17.03 -9.39
CA ASP A 51 -18.22 17.87 -9.74
C ASP A 51 -17.92 18.69 -11.02
N ASN A 52 -17.88 18.01 -12.18
CA ASN A 52 -17.80 18.59 -13.52
C ASN A 52 -18.52 17.69 -14.55
N ASP A 53 -18.72 18.20 -15.77
CA ASP A 53 -19.41 17.48 -16.85
C ASP A 53 -18.46 16.66 -17.74
N TYR A 54 -17.20 16.52 -17.35
CA TYR A 54 -16.16 15.91 -18.18
C TYR A 54 -16.20 14.37 -18.08
N ILE A 55 -16.20 13.71 -19.25
CA ILE A 55 -16.18 12.25 -19.37
C ILE A 55 -14.98 11.86 -20.22
N MET A 56 -14.23 10.87 -19.73
CA MET A 56 -13.04 10.32 -20.36
C MET A 56 -13.42 9.09 -21.20
N ASP A 57 -12.86 8.94 -22.41
CA ASP A 57 -13.21 7.83 -23.30
C ASP A 57 -12.55 6.50 -22.88
N GLY A 58 -11.34 6.59 -22.33
CA GLY A 58 -10.56 5.45 -21.86
C GLY A 58 -10.66 5.26 -20.34
N SER A 59 -9.67 4.59 -19.77
CA SER A 59 -9.67 4.29 -18.33
C SER A 59 -8.29 4.15 -17.75
N TYR A 60 -8.14 4.55 -16.49
CA TYR A 60 -6.97 4.26 -15.67
C TYR A 60 -7.29 3.16 -14.67
N SER A 61 -6.42 2.16 -14.60
CA SER A 61 -6.50 1.12 -13.58
C SER A 61 -5.18 0.89 -12.86
N MET A 62 -5.24 0.63 -11.55
CA MET A 62 -4.08 0.14 -10.80
C MET A 62 -4.11 -1.39 -10.69
N ASN A 63 -2.96 -2.03 -10.91
CA ASN A 63 -2.83 -3.47 -10.71
C ASN A 63 -2.31 -3.81 -9.32
N TYR A 64 -2.89 -4.86 -8.73
CA TYR A 64 -2.54 -5.32 -7.40
C TYR A 64 -2.04 -6.77 -7.40
N VAL A 65 -1.42 -7.16 -6.29
CA VAL A 65 -1.03 -8.55 -6.01
C VAL A 65 -2.01 -9.12 -5.01
N SER A 66 -2.53 -10.32 -5.25
CA SER A 66 -3.31 -11.00 -4.22
C SER A 66 -2.36 -11.69 -3.25
N VAL A 67 -2.47 -11.34 -1.98
CA VAL A 67 -1.67 -11.89 -0.88
C VAL A 67 -2.59 -12.68 0.04
N THR A 68 -2.20 -13.90 0.38
CA THR A 68 -2.98 -14.75 1.29
C THR A 68 -2.06 -15.55 2.19
N LYS A 69 -2.39 -15.67 3.48
CA LYS A 69 -1.63 -16.49 4.42
C LYS A 69 -1.64 -17.95 3.95
N ALA A 70 -0.46 -18.58 3.85
CA ALA A 70 -0.36 -19.96 3.38
C ALA A 70 -0.70 -20.95 4.50
N ASN A 71 -1.63 -21.86 4.25
CA ASN A 71 -1.72 -23.12 4.99
C ASN A 71 -0.83 -24.19 4.31
N ILE A 72 -0.71 -25.38 4.90
CA ILE A 72 0.19 -26.42 4.38
C ILE A 72 -0.19 -26.83 2.94
N PRO A 73 -1.46 -27.14 2.62
CA PRO A 73 -1.85 -27.48 1.25
C PRO A 73 -1.58 -26.35 0.25
N GLY A 74 -1.87 -25.09 0.62
CA GLY A 74 -1.61 -23.93 -0.24
C GLY A 74 -0.13 -23.72 -0.50
N ALA A 75 0.72 -23.92 0.52
CA ALA A 75 2.16 -23.85 0.36
C ALA A 75 2.68 -24.94 -0.60
N ILE A 76 2.22 -26.18 -0.46
CA ILE A 76 2.56 -27.27 -1.38
C ILE A 76 2.09 -26.95 -2.80
N LEU A 77 0.84 -26.50 -2.95
CA LEU A 77 0.26 -26.16 -4.25
C LEU A 77 1.03 -25.05 -4.98
N SER A 78 1.60 -24.09 -4.24
CA SER A 78 2.39 -23.01 -4.82
C SER A 78 3.64 -23.49 -5.58
N TYR A 79 4.19 -24.66 -5.26
CA TYR A 79 5.32 -25.24 -6.00
C TYR A 79 4.92 -25.76 -7.39
N PHE A 80 3.64 -26.11 -7.57
CA PHE A 80 3.12 -26.61 -8.85
C PHE A 80 2.55 -25.50 -9.73
N LEU A 81 2.14 -24.38 -9.14
CA LEU A 81 1.56 -23.25 -9.86
C LEU A 81 2.64 -22.20 -10.18
N ARG A 82 3.07 -22.17 -11.46
CA ARG A 82 4.16 -21.31 -11.97
C ARG A 82 4.06 -19.82 -11.60
N ASP A 83 2.85 -19.31 -11.45
CA ASP A 83 2.59 -17.89 -11.16
C ASP A 83 2.28 -17.63 -9.69
N TRP A 84 2.45 -18.61 -8.81
CA TRP A 84 2.37 -18.44 -7.36
C TRP A 84 3.79 -18.31 -6.78
N LYS A 85 3.93 -17.53 -5.72
CA LYS A 85 5.21 -17.34 -5.02
C LYS A 85 4.99 -17.40 -3.51
N LEU A 86 5.73 -18.27 -2.84
CA LEU A 86 5.83 -18.23 -1.37
C LEU A 86 6.77 -17.11 -0.94
N VAL A 87 6.31 -16.35 0.07
CA VAL A 87 7.03 -15.23 0.66
C VAL A 87 7.00 -15.41 2.17
N LYS A 88 8.12 -15.18 2.86
CA LYS A 88 8.19 -15.30 4.32
C LYS A 88 7.42 -14.17 4.99
N ASP A 89 6.87 -14.44 6.17
CA ASP A 89 6.12 -13.46 6.96
C ASP A 89 6.86 -12.15 7.19
N ASN A 90 8.16 -12.21 7.51
CA ASN A 90 8.98 -11.05 7.80
C ASN A 90 9.24 -10.11 6.60
N GLN A 91 8.79 -10.49 5.40
CA GLN A 91 8.83 -9.62 4.21
C GLN A 91 7.50 -8.87 3.99
N ILE A 92 6.47 -9.16 4.78
CA ILE A 92 5.10 -8.65 4.61
C ILE A 92 4.60 -8.02 5.91
N ILE A 93 4.85 -8.68 7.03
CA ILE A 93 4.47 -8.23 8.37
C ILE A 93 5.54 -7.25 8.83
N TYR A 94 5.11 -6.05 9.22
CA TYR A 94 5.97 -5.04 9.83
C TYR A 94 6.59 -5.62 11.10
N LYS A 95 7.85 -5.25 11.35
CA LYS A 95 8.61 -5.75 12.48
C LYS A 95 7.83 -5.54 13.80
N ASP A 96 7.82 -6.56 14.65
CA ASP A 96 7.19 -6.53 15.97
C ASP A 96 5.66 -6.29 15.96
N THR A 97 5.01 -6.62 14.85
CA THR A 97 3.53 -6.55 14.70
C THR A 97 2.91 -7.89 14.34
N ASP A 98 1.59 -7.99 14.50
CA ASP A 98 0.79 -9.04 13.88
C ASP A 98 0.31 -8.63 12.47
N PHE A 99 -0.30 -9.57 11.77
CA PHE A 99 -0.80 -9.33 10.41
C PHE A 99 -1.89 -8.25 10.36
N GLU A 100 -2.77 -8.18 11.36
CA GLU A 100 -3.86 -7.20 11.39
C GLU A 100 -3.31 -5.77 11.54
N THR A 101 -2.36 -5.58 12.46
CA THR A 101 -1.68 -4.29 12.66
C THR A 101 -0.87 -3.90 11.41
N SER A 102 -0.18 -4.85 10.79
CA SER A 102 0.50 -4.62 9.49
C SER A 102 -0.46 -4.20 8.39
N LEU A 103 -1.66 -4.79 8.36
CA LEU A 103 -2.70 -4.42 7.41
C LEU A 103 -3.27 -3.03 7.70
N GLU A 104 -3.45 -2.65 8.97
CA GLU A 104 -3.83 -1.29 9.37
C GLU A 104 -2.80 -0.25 8.89
N ILE A 105 -1.50 -0.53 9.08
CA ILE A 105 -0.41 0.31 8.57
C ILE A 105 -0.48 0.43 7.04
N SER A 106 -0.61 -0.69 6.34
CA SER A 106 -0.65 -0.69 4.87
C SER A 106 -1.90 0.02 4.32
N LYS A 107 -3.02 0.00 5.05
CA LYS A 107 -4.22 0.81 4.72
C LYS A 107 -3.97 2.30 4.93
N LEU A 108 -3.23 2.68 5.97
CA LEU A 108 -2.85 4.08 6.17
C LEU A 108 -1.93 4.56 5.05
N GLU A 109 -0.95 3.75 4.62
CA GLU A 109 -0.11 4.05 3.45
C GLU A 109 -0.93 4.25 2.17
N TYR A 110 -2.00 3.47 1.98
CA TYR A 110 -2.91 3.66 0.86
C TYR A 110 -3.67 4.99 0.95
N LYS A 111 -4.16 5.39 2.13
CA LYS A 111 -4.76 6.72 2.35
C LYS A 111 -3.76 7.83 2.03
N ILE A 112 -2.54 7.72 2.52
CA ILE A 112 -1.46 8.69 2.24
C ILE A 112 -1.20 8.78 0.73
N SER A 113 -1.18 7.64 0.03
CA SER A 113 -1.02 7.62 -1.43
C SER A 113 -2.17 8.32 -2.16
N ILE A 114 -3.41 8.22 -1.66
CA ILE A 114 -4.56 8.93 -2.22
C ILE A 114 -4.44 10.43 -1.97
N ASP A 115 -4.17 10.84 -0.72
CA ASP A 115 -4.03 12.24 -0.34
C ASP A 115 -2.95 12.90 -1.20
N LYS A 116 -1.80 12.25 -1.36
CA LYS A 116 -0.71 12.74 -2.22
C LYS A 116 -1.11 12.83 -3.68
N ALA A 117 -1.80 11.82 -4.21
CA ALA A 117 -2.26 11.83 -5.60
C ALA A 117 -3.23 12.98 -5.87
N ILE A 118 -4.15 13.25 -4.94
CA ILE A 118 -5.05 14.40 -5.03
C ILE A 118 -4.25 15.70 -5.02
N LEU A 119 -3.39 15.91 -4.02
CA LEU A 119 -2.60 17.15 -3.90
C LEU A 119 -1.77 17.42 -5.15
N THR A 120 -1.02 16.43 -5.61
CA THR A 120 -0.19 16.56 -6.81
C THR A 120 -1.04 16.83 -8.05
N ALA A 121 -2.12 16.07 -8.28
CA ALA A 121 -2.98 16.26 -9.44
C ALA A 121 -3.64 17.64 -9.47
N TYR A 122 -4.15 18.12 -8.33
CA TYR A 122 -4.79 19.44 -8.23
C TYR A 122 -3.81 20.57 -8.48
N LEU A 123 -2.66 20.55 -7.81
CA LEU A 123 -1.61 21.56 -8.01
C LEU A 123 -1.17 21.61 -9.47
N LYS A 124 -0.98 20.43 -10.09
CA LYS A 124 -0.56 20.32 -11.49
C LYS A 124 -1.63 20.79 -12.49
N ALA A 125 -2.90 20.61 -12.16
CA ALA A 125 -4.03 21.15 -12.91
C ALA A 125 -4.31 22.64 -12.63
N GLY A 126 -3.50 23.31 -11.79
CA GLY A 126 -3.70 24.70 -11.40
C GLY A 126 -4.97 24.92 -10.55
N LYS A 127 -5.44 23.88 -9.87
CA LYS A 127 -6.63 23.88 -9.00
C LYS A 127 -6.24 24.09 -7.54
N LYS A 128 -7.19 24.52 -6.72
CA LYS A 128 -6.96 24.84 -5.30
C LYS A 128 -7.23 23.65 -4.40
N VAL A 129 -6.40 23.52 -3.36
CA VAL A 129 -6.64 22.63 -2.22
C VAL A 129 -6.43 23.42 -0.94
N ASP A 130 -7.45 23.46 -0.09
CA ASP A 130 -7.42 24.15 1.19
C ASP A 130 -7.32 23.12 2.32
N PHE A 131 -6.22 23.18 3.07
CA PHE A 131 -5.96 22.29 4.21
C PHE A 131 -6.68 22.77 5.46
N THR A 132 -7.37 21.86 6.14
CA THR A 132 -8.10 22.17 7.38
C THR A 132 -7.46 21.53 8.61
N ASP A 133 -6.76 20.40 8.45
CA ASP A 133 -6.08 19.73 9.56
C ASP A 133 -4.90 18.87 9.07
N GLU A 134 -3.92 18.64 9.95
CA GLU A 134 -2.77 17.77 9.74
C GLU A 134 -2.70 16.70 10.83
N LEU A 135 -2.73 15.44 10.43
CA LEU A 135 -2.64 14.29 11.33
C LEU A 135 -1.29 13.59 11.14
N ASN A 136 -0.51 13.55 12.23
CA ASN A 136 0.82 12.98 12.28
C ASN A 136 0.80 11.60 12.94
N THR A 137 0.89 10.54 12.13
CA THR A 137 0.77 9.16 12.60
C THR A 137 2.11 8.44 12.55
N VAL A 138 2.47 7.76 13.64
CA VAL A 138 3.71 6.96 13.74
C VAL A 138 3.55 5.66 12.96
N LEU A 139 4.43 5.43 11.96
CA LEU A 139 4.50 4.18 11.18
C LEU A 139 5.77 3.38 11.42
N TYR A 140 6.76 3.96 12.09
CA TYR A 140 8.00 3.29 12.42
C TYR A 140 8.52 3.77 13.77
N VAL A 141 9.09 2.85 14.53
CA VAL A 141 9.82 3.13 15.78
C VAL A 141 11.14 2.38 15.70
N GLN A 142 12.26 3.07 15.86
CA GLN A 142 13.59 2.50 15.80
C GLN A 142 13.88 1.68 17.07
N ASP A 143 14.58 0.56 16.93
CA ASP A 143 14.84 -0.36 18.06
C ASP A 143 15.67 0.28 19.19
N GLU A 144 16.57 1.18 18.82
CA GLU A 144 17.56 1.78 19.72
C GLU A 144 16.97 2.97 20.52
N THR A 145 15.76 3.42 20.19
CA THR A 145 15.14 4.55 20.88
C THR A 145 14.50 4.14 22.20
N LYS A 146 14.70 4.95 23.25
CA LYS A 146 14.02 4.78 24.53
C LYS A 146 12.71 5.55 24.49
N THR A 147 11.62 4.85 24.18
CA THR A 147 10.31 5.47 23.99
C THR A 147 9.16 4.54 24.37
N ASP A 148 8.06 5.13 24.83
CA ASP A 148 6.77 4.45 25.00
C ASP A 148 5.87 4.56 23.76
N ILE A 149 6.29 5.33 22.75
CA ILE A 149 5.54 5.55 21.51
C ILE A 149 5.31 4.22 20.79
N LYS A 150 4.09 4.03 20.30
CA LYS A 150 3.66 2.84 19.57
C LYS A 150 3.32 3.17 18.13
N LEU A 151 3.38 2.15 17.27
CA LEU A 151 2.83 2.23 15.93
C LEU A 151 1.37 2.66 15.98
N LEU A 152 0.97 3.47 15.00
CA LEU A 152 -0.35 4.08 14.88
C LEU A 152 -0.72 5.10 15.97
N ASP A 153 0.23 5.50 16.84
CA ASP A 153 0.05 6.68 17.68
C ASP A 153 -0.08 7.92 16.78
N GLN A 154 -1.19 8.66 16.91
CA GLN A 154 -1.39 9.96 16.29
C GLN A 154 -0.98 11.03 17.29
N ILE A 155 0.08 11.78 17.00
CA ILE A 155 0.59 12.80 17.92
C ILE A 155 -0.34 14.00 17.87
N ILE A 156 -0.85 14.44 19.02
CA ILE A 156 -1.79 15.58 19.10
C ILE A 156 -1.19 16.78 19.86
N GLU A 157 -0.30 16.52 20.82
CA GLU A 157 0.36 17.57 21.61
C GLU A 157 1.76 17.10 22.05
N PHE A 158 2.65 18.05 22.30
CA PHE A 158 3.93 17.79 22.96
C PHE A 158 4.15 18.74 24.14
N ASN A 159 4.57 18.20 25.29
CA ASN A 159 4.78 18.93 26.54
C ASN A 159 3.62 19.85 26.96
N GLY A 160 2.38 19.38 26.75
CA GLY A 160 1.15 20.12 27.07
C GLY A 160 0.84 21.29 26.14
N LYS A 161 1.55 21.39 25.01
CA LYS A 161 1.28 22.36 23.94
C LYS A 161 0.74 21.63 22.72
N LYS A 162 -0.40 22.11 22.21
CA LYS A 162 -0.85 21.75 20.87
C LYS A 162 0.11 22.40 19.86
N TYR A 163 0.55 21.64 18.87
CA TYR A 163 1.37 22.15 17.79
C TYR A 163 0.47 22.62 16.65
N GLU A 164 0.88 23.68 15.93
CA GLU A 164 0.14 24.15 14.75
C GLU A 164 0.59 23.37 13.52
N GLU A 165 1.91 23.14 13.41
CA GLU A 165 2.50 22.31 12.37
C GLU A 165 3.43 21.27 12.98
N PHE A 166 3.55 20.10 12.36
CA PHE A 166 4.51 19.09 12.82
C PHE A 166 5.97 19.60 12.82
N ASN A 167 6.25 20.63 12.03
CA ASN A 167 7.57 21.25 12.00
C ASN A 167 7.95 21.89 13.34
N ASP A 168 6.97 22.29 14.15
CA ASP A 168 7.20 22.80 15.51
C ASP A 168 7.80 21.73 16.41
N LEU A 169 7.30 20.49 16.31
CA LEU A 169 7.82 19.36 17.06
C LEU A 169 9.24 19.00 16.60
N LYS A 170 9.50 18.98 15.28
CA LYS A 170 10.86 18.75 14.76
C LYS A 170 11.84 19.80 15.27
N LYS A 171 11.48 21.07 15.14
CA LYS A 171 12.29 22.20 15.63
C LYS A 171 12.56 22.09 17.12
N TYR A 172 11.54 21.78 17.91
CA TYR A 172 11.70 21.52 19.34
C TYR A 172 12.75 20.44 19.60
N ILE A 173 12.66 19.27 18.94
CA ILE A 173 13.61 18.17 19.14
C ILE A 173 15.04 18.60 18.77
N HIS A 174 15.22 19.35 17.67
CA HIS A 174 16.54 19.82 17.24
C HIS A 174 17.19 20.82 18.22
N GLU A 175 16.39 21.67 18.87
CA GLU A 175 16.88 22.69 19.80
C GLU A 175 17.20 22.15 21.21
N HIS A 176 16.78 20.92 21.53
CA HIS A 176 16.96 20.29 22.84
C HIS A 176 18.13 19.30 22.88
N ASN A 177 18.60 18.98 24.09
CA ASN A 177 19.81 18.19 24.29
C ASN A 177 19.54 16.68 24.23
N VAL A 178 20.57 15.93 23.87
CA VAL A 178 20.56 14.46 24.01
C VAL A 178 20.35 14.09 25.48
N GLY A 179 19.43 13.15 25.72
CA GLY A 179 19.00 12.71 27.05
C GLY A 179 17.77 13.46 27.57
N ASP A 180 17.38 14.59 26.95
CA ASP A 180 16.14 15.27 27.29
C ASP A 180 14.93 14.38 26.96
N LYS A 181 13.91 14.46 27.81
CA LYS A 181 12.67 13.71 27.65
C LYS A 181 11.57 14.60 27.10
N ILE A 182 10.82 14.09 26.15
CA ILE A 182 9.62 14.73 25.61
C ILE A 182 8.39 13.91 25.96
N LYS A 183 7.34 14.58 26.44
CA LYS A 183 6.02 13.98 26.66
C LYS A 183 5.14 14.27 25.47
N LEU A 184 4.62 13.24 24.84
CA LEU A 184 3.67 13.33 23.74
C LEU A 184 2.31 12.88 24.20
N LYS A 185 1.29 13.71 23.96
CA LYS A 185 -0.09 13.26 24.02
C LYS A 185 -0.42 12.66 22.66
N VAL A 186 -0.94 11.44 22.65
CA VAL A 186 -1.23 10.70 21.42
C VAL A 186 -2.63 10.11 21.47
N LEU A 187 -3.27 9.99 20.31
CA LEU A 187 -4.49 9.23 20.10
C LEU A 187 -4.14 7.88 19.45
N ASN A 188 -4.56 6.77 20.05
CA ASN A 188 -4.39 5.44 19.45
C ASN A 188 -5.66 4.62 19.66
N LYS A 189 -6.26 4.13 18.57
CA LYS A 189 -7.56 3.41 18.58
C LYS A 189 -8.65 4.17 19.34
N GLY A 190 -8.71 5.50 19.15
CA GLY A 190 -9.71 6.38 19.76
C GLY A 190 -9.52 6.67 21.25
N LYS A 191 -8.40 6.24 21.86
CA LYS A 191 -8.07 6.52 23.26
C LYS A 191 -6.83 7.39 23.35
N GLU A 192 -6.86 8.36 24.27
CA GLU A 192 -5.71 9.22 24.55
C GLU A 192 -4.70 8.51 25.46
N TYR A 193 -3.42 8.68 25.16
CA TYR A 193 -2.31 8.23 25.98
C TYR A 193 -1.28 9.35 26.13
N THR A 194 -0.54 9.34 27.23
CA THR A 194 0.71 10.09 27.35
C THR A 194 1.86 9.11 27.12
N ARG A 195 2.72 9.42 26.15
CA ARG A 195 3.95 8.70 25.83
C ARG A 195 5.15 9.55 26.19
N GLU A 196 6.25 8.92 26.55
CA GLU A 196 7.53 9.60 26.74
C GLU A 196 8.54 9.08 25.71
N ALA A 197 9.40 9.97 25.22
CA ALA A 197 10.55 9.60 24.39
C ALA A 197 11.80 10.36 24.82
N GLU A 198 12.95 9.70 24.76
CA GLU A 198 14.26 10.32 25.01
C GLU A 198 14.88 10.79 23.70
N ILE A 199 15.38 12.03 23.68
CA ILE A 199 16.11 12.58 22.53
C ILE A 199 17.50 11.96 22.48
N TYR A 200 17.88 11.45 21.31
CA TYR A 200 19.22 10.93 21.05
C TYR A 200 19.76 11.42 19.72
N LYS A 201 21.06 11.23 19.51
CA LYS A 201 21.75 11.66 18.29
C LYS A 201 21.75 10.54 17.26
N TYR A 202 21.25 10.82 16.06
CA TYR A 202 21.25 9.92 14.91
C TYR A 202 21.69 10.69 13.67
N ASN A 203 22.74 10.23 12.98
CA ASN A 203 23.32 10.91 11.81
C ASN A 203 23.53 12.42 12.00
N GLU A 204 24.13 12.79 13.14
CA GLU A 204 24.40 14.19 13.54
C GLU A 204 23.17 15.04 13.91
N GLU A 205 21.96 14.50 13.77
CA GLU A 205 20.71 15.17 14.14
C GLU A 205 20.15 14.65 15.47
N ASN A 206 19.48 15.52 16.23
CA ASN A 206 18.74 15.12 17.42
C ASN A 206 17.37 14.60 16.98
N VAL A 207 17.00 13.39 17.43
CA VAL A 207 15.77 12.71 17.06
C VAL A 207 15.17 11.96 18.25
N ILE A 208 13.92 11.53 18.11
CA ILE A 208 13.25 10.60 19.05
C ILE A 208 13.06 9.19 18.46
N GLY A 209 13.62 8.93 17.27
CA GLY A 209 13.65 7.61 16.64
C GLY A 209 12.30 7.09 16.14
N VAL A 210 11.41 7.98 15.68
CA VAL A 210 10.12 7.59 15.11
C VAL A 210 9.98 8.09 13.68
N GLY A 211 9.45 7.24 12.80
CA GLY A 211 9.03 7.60 11.46
C GLY A 211 7.57 8.00 11.47
N ILE A 212 7.28 9.22 11.05
CA ILE A 212 5.94 9.80 11.06
C ILE A 212 5.50 10.09 9.63
N TYR A 213 4.24 9.76 9.37
CA TYR A 213 3.58 10.10 8.12
C TYR A 213 2.45 11.08 8.37
N LYS A 214 2.38 12.06 7.47
CA LYS A 214 1.37 13.10 7.45
C LYS A 214 0.18 12.62 6.63
N THR A 215 -1.00 12.75 7.22
CA THR A 215 -2.26 12.75 6.48
C THR A 215 -2.94 14.08 6.68
N TYR A 216 -3.77 14.47 5.74
CA TYR A 216 -4.40 15.78 5.75
C TYR A 216 -5.92 15.63 5.74
N GLU A 217 -6.59 16.56 6.40
CA GLU A 217 -7.98 16.89 6.10
C GLU A 217 -7.96 18.14 5.21
N TYR A 218 -8.70 18.10 4.10
CA TYR A 218 -8.68 19.16 3.10
C TYR A 218 -10.00 19.24 2.36
N THR A 219 -10.21 20.40 1.73
CA THR A 219 -11.28 20.62 0.76
C THR A 219 -10.68 20.99 -0.59
N THR A 220 -11.38 20.62 -1.66
CA THR A 220 -10.90 20.82 -3.04
C THR A 220 -11.92 21.60 -3.86
N ASP A 221 -11.42 22.36 -4.84
CA ASP A 221 -12.24 23.02 -5.85
C ASP A 221 -11.69 22.73 -7.26
N PRO A 222 -12.39 21.95 -8.11
CA PRO A 222 -13.71 21.34 -7.88
C PRO A 222 -13.70 20.27 -6.77
N LYS A 223 -14.88 19.87 -6.30
CA LYS A 223 -14.97 18.84 -5.25
C LYS A 223 -14.71 17.45 -5.85
N ILE A 224 -13.87 16.64 -5.19
CA ILE A 224 -13.62 15.25 -5.56
C ILE A 224 -14.08 14.27 -4.47
N LYS A 225 -14.59 13.12 -4.90
CA LYS A 225 -14.82 11.93 -4.07
C LYS A 225 -14.18 10.72 -4.72
N ILE A 226 -13.39 9.98 -3.95
CA ILE A 226 -12.77 8.73 -4.39
C ILE A 226 -13.34 7.57 -3.58
N LYS A 227 -13.92 6.58 -4.28
CA LYS A 227 -14.44 5.36 -3.65
C LYS A 227 -13.31 4.36 -3.41
N THR A 228 -13.15 3.93 -2.16
CA THR A 228 -12.18 2.90 -1.75
C THR A 228 -12.87 1.67 -1.17
N SER A 229 -12.20 0.52 -1.21
CA SER A 229 -12.66 -0.72 -0.56
C SER A 229 -11.87 -0.98 0.72
N SER A 230 -12.51 -1.62 1.70
CA SER A 230 -11.89 -2.03 2.97
C SER A 230 -10.79 -3.09 2.82
N THR A 231 -10.65 -3.70 1.64
CA THR A 231 -9.61 -4.69 1.31
C THR A 231 -8.40 -4.10 0.59
N GLU A 232 -8.40 -2.80 0.28
CA GLU A 232 -7.32 -2.12 -0.43
C GLU A 232 -6.27 -1.58 0.53
N ALA A 233 -4.99 -1.76 0.17
CA ALA A 233 -3.84 -1.42 0.99
C ALA A 233 -2.58 -1.24 0.13
N GLY A 234 -1.57 -0.57 0.69
CA GLY A 234 -0.28 -0.28 0.07
C GLY A 234 -0.26 0.96 -0.81
N SER A 235 0.91 1.56 -0.98
CA SER A 235 1.11 2.84 -1.68
C SER A 235 1.34 2.74 -3.21
N SER A 236 1.43 1.51 -3.75
CA SER A 236 1.94 1.27 -5.11
C SER A 236 1.04 1.72 -6.28
N GLY A 237 -0.11 2.33 -5.97
CA GLY A 237 -1.08 2.87 -6.93
C GLY A 237 -0.95 4.39 -7.18
N GLY A 238 -0.05 5.09 -6.48
CA GLY A 238 0.06 6.55 -6.50
C GLY A 238 0.14 7.15 -7.90
N LEU A 239 0.96 6.61 -8.81
CA LEU A 239 1.02 7.08 -10.20
C LEU A 239 -0.35 7.03 -10.89
N MET A 240 -1.01 5.87 -10.85
CA MET A 240 -2.25 5.64 -11.57
C MET A 240 -3.41 6.46 -10.98
N LEU A 241 -3.43 6.63 -9.64
CA LEU A 241 -4.37 7.53 -8.97
C LEU A 241 -4.16 8.97 -9.43
N THR A 242 -2.92 9.44 -9.46
CA THR A 242 -2.59 10.82 -9.83
C THR A 242 -2.96 11.12 -11.28
N LEU A 243 -2.64 10.22 -12.21
CA LEU A 243 -3.04 10.37 -13.62
C LEU A 243 -4.56 10.42 -13.78
N ALA A 244 -5.29 9.51 -13.12
CA ALA A 244 -6.74 9.47 -13.22
C ALA A 244 -7.40 10.74 -12.66
N ILE A 245 -6.89 11.25 -11.53
CA ILE A 245 -7.39 12.50 -10.93
C ILE A 245 -7.03 13.68 -11.83
N TYR A 246 -5.78 13.76 -12.30
CA TYR A 246 -5.32 14.86 -13.14
C TYR A 246 -6.13 14.95 -14.45
N ASP A 247 -6.31 13.83 -15.15
CA ASP A 247 -7.13 13.75 -16.37
C ASP A 247 -8.58 14.19 -16.09
N SER A 248 -9.16 13.78 -14.95
CA SER A 248 -10.51 14.20 -14.56
C SER A 248 -10.67 15.70 -14.24
N LEU A 249 -9.57 16.43 -14.05
CA LEU A 249 -9.58 17.85 -13.70
C LEU A 249 -9.30 18.78 -14.88
N ILE A 250 -8.80 18.25 -15.99
CA ILE A 250 -8.45 19.01 -17.19
C ILE A 250 -9.48 18.76 -18.30
N GLU A 251 -9.66 19.72 -19.20
CA GLU A 251 -10.63 19.62 -20.31
C GLU A 251 -10.08 18.83 -21.51
N LYS A 252 -9.18 17.87 -21.29
CA LYS A 252 -8.47 17.10 -22.32
C LYS A 252 -8.34 15.64 -21.92
N ASP A 253 -8.77 14.74 -22.80
CA ASP A 253 -8.63 13.29 -22.61
C ASP A 253 -7.23 12.81 -22.95
N LEU A 254 -6.43 12.51 -21.92
CA LEU A 254 -5.09 11.95 -22.09
C LEU A 254 -5.14 10.46 -22.41
N THR A 255 -6.25 9.78 -22.14
CA THR A 255 -6.37 8.35 -22.40
C THR A 255 -6.50 8.03 -23.88
N HIS A 256 -7.01 8.95 -24.69
CA HIS A 256 -7.32 8.73 -26.11
C HIS A 256 -8.21 7.48 -26.37
N GLY A 257 -8.98 7.04 -25.36
CA GLY A 257 -9.77 5.81 -25.39
C GLY A 257 -9.02 4.51 -25.06
N PHE A 258 -7.75 4.59 -24.63
CA PHE A 258 -6.97 3.42 -24.24
C PHE A 258 -7.26 2.95 -22.80
N LYS A 259 -7.08 1.65 -22.57
CA LYS A 259 -7.04 1.05 -21.22
C LYS A 259 -5.63 1.15 -20.66
N ILE A 260 -5.40 2.20 -19.89
CA ILE A 260 -4.12 2.49 -19.27
C ILE A 260 -4.08 1.80 -17.91
N MET A 261 -3.11 0.92 -17.76
CA MET A 261 -2.84 0.26 -16.49
C MET A 261 -1.41 0.54 -16.04
N GLY A 262 -1.11 0.25 -14.79
CA GLY A 262 0.24 0.43 -14.29
C GLY A 262 0.34 0.39 -12.79
N THR A 263 1.51 0.79 -12.32
CA THR A 263 1.85 0.86 -10.91
C THR A 263 3.04 1.80 -10.72
N GLY A 264 3.20 2.30 -9.51
CA GLY A 264 4.29 3.19 -9.14
C GLY A 264 3.92 3.97 -7.90
N THR A 265 4.85 4.06 -6.97
CA THR A 265 4.66 4.87 -5.76
C THR A 265 4.95 6.33 -6.12
N LEU A 266 4.06 7.26 -5.79
CA LEU A 266 4.32 8.68 -6.00
C LEU A 266 5.19 9.22 -4.85
N GLU A 267 6.37 9.74 -5.17
CA GLU A 267 7.32 10.36 -4.24
C GLU A 267 7.16 11.89 -4.20
N ASP A 268 7.75 12.57 -3.21
CA ASP A 268 7.43 13.99 -2.89
C ASP A 268 7.85 14.98 -4.00
N ASN A 269 8.78 14.57 -4.85
CA ASN A 269 9.29 15.30 -6.01
C ASN A 269 8.70 14.78 -7.34
N GLU A 270 7.51 14.20 -7.28
CA GLU A 270 6.81 13.60 -8.42
C GLU A 270 7.58 12.45 -9.09
N LYS A 271 8.63 11.91 -8.45
CA LYS A 271 9.27 10.67 -8.90
C LYS A 271 8.37 9.48 -8.69
N ILE A 272 8.54 8.50 -9.56
CA ILE A 272 7.82 7.23 -9.52
C ILE A 272 8.73 6.16 -8.92
N GLY A 273 8.50 5.88 -7.65
CA GLY A 273 9.25 4.93 -6.86
C GLY A 273 8.96 3.45 -7.23
N PRO A 274 9.90 2.55 -6.88
CA PRO A 274 9.79 1.13 -7.18
C PRO A 274 8.63 0.46 -6.44
N ILE A 275 8.22 -0.69 -6.96
CA ILE A 275 7.13 -1.49 -6.41
C ILE A 275 7.51 -2.96 -6.28
N GLY A 276 6.81 -3.64 -5.37
CA GLY A 276 6.88 -5.09 -5.23
C GLY A 276 5.91 -5.82 -6.18
N GLY A 277 6.25 -7.05 -6.53
CA GLY A 277 5.33 -7.97 -7.21
C GLY A 277 5.03 -7.64 -8.69
N VAL A 278 6.00 -7.02 -9.39
CA VAL A 278 5.96 -6.67 -10.82
C VAL A 278 5.34 -7.79 -11.65
N LYS A 279 5.83 -9.03 -11.49
CA LYS A 279 5.32 -10.21 -12.20
C LYS A 279 3.81 -10.38 -12.10
N HIS A 280 3.28 -10.36 -10.88
CA HIS A 280 1.87 -10.61 -10.62
C HIS A 280 0.98 -9.47 -11.14
N LYS A 281 1.46 -8.23 -11.06
CA LYS A 281 0.74 -7.05 -11.57
C LYS A 281 0.66 -7.02 -13.10
N MET A 282 1.75 -7.32 -13.79
CA MET A 282 1.76 -7.43 -15.26
C MET A 282 0.86 -8.56 -15.76
N LEU A 283 0.79 -9.67 -15.03
CA LEU A 283 -0.16 -10.75 -15.33
C LEU A 283 -1.62 -10.32 -15.14
N GLY A 284 -1.90 -9.53 -14.11
CA GLY A 284 -3.21 -8.88 -13.94
C GLY A 284 -3.56 -7.97 -15.11
N ALA A 285 -2.64 -7.11 -15.54
CA ALA A 285 -2.84 -6.23 -16.69
C ALA A 285 -3.08 -6.99 -18.01
N ALA A 286 -2.33 -8.08 -18.23
CA ALA A 286 -2.55 -8.95 -19.38
C ALA A 286 -3.92 -9.62 -19.35
N LYS A 287 -4.34 -10.12 -18.18
CA LYS A 287 -5.66 -10.75 -17.98
C LYS A 287 -6.79 -9.75 -18.25
N ASP A 288 -6.64 -8.52 -17.80
CA ASP A 288 -7.65 -7.47 -17.92
C ASP A 288 -7.52 -6.64 -19.21
N LYS A 289 -6.65 -7.09 -20.14
CA LYS A 289 -6.47 -6.56 -21.50
C LYS A 289 -6.10 -5.06 -21.51
N ALA A 290 -5.04 -4.71 -20.77
CA ALA A 290 -4.42 -3.39 -20.89
C ALA A 290 -3.99 -3.11 -22.33
N ASP A 291 -4.04 -1.85 -22.74
CA ASP A 291 -3.41 -1.36 -23.96
C ASP A 291 -2.01 -0.81 -23.66
N ILE A 292 -1.86 -0.15 -22.51
CA ILE A 292 -0.61 0.44 -22.01
C ILE A 292 -0.39 -0.01 -20.57
N PHE A 293 0.87 -0.31 -20.23
CA PHE A 293 1.30 -0.61 -18.86
C PHE A 293 2.48 0.28 -18.45
N PHE A 294 2.23 1.22 -17.53
CA PHE A 294 3.30 2.03 -16.91
C PHE A 294 4.03 1.25 -15.81
N ILE A 295 5.36 1.31 -15.84
CA ILE A 295 6.22 0.67 -14.84
C ILE A 295 7.34 1.62 -14.40
N PRO A 296 7.69 1.66 -13.09
CA PRO A 296 8.80 2.47 -12.60
C PRO A 296 10.12 2.04 -13.25
N LYS A 297 11.02 3.01 -13.47
CA LYS A 297 12.37 2.83 -14.04
C LYS A 297 13.15 1.70 -13.36
N ASP A 298 13.11 1.64 -12.04
CA ASP A 298 13.86 0.66 -11.24
C ASP A 298 13.34 -0.77 -11.40
N ASN A 299 12.06 -0.92 -11.76
CA ASN A 299 11.46 -2.23 -12.04
C ASN A 299 11.54 -2.62 -13.52
N TYR A 300 11.92 -1.71 -14.42
CA TYR A 300 11.82 -1.92 -15.86
C TYR A 300 12.64 -3.10 -16.37
N LYS A 301 13.84 -3.33 -15.82
CA LYS A 301 14.71 -4.45 -16.26
C LYS A 301 14.05 -5.81 -15.99
N GLU A 302 13.48 -6.01 -14.79
CA GLU A 302 12.73 -7.21 -14.44
C GLU A 302 11.46 -7.33 -15.30
N ALA A 303 10.71 -6.23 -15.42
CA ALA A 303 9.48 -6.16 -16.19
C ALA A 303 9.70 -6.51 -17.66
N LYS A 304 10.74 -5.97 -18.29
CA LYS A 304 11.06 -6.21 -19.71
C LYS A 304 11.42 -7.66 -19.98
N LYS A 305 12.22 -8.28 -19.10
CA LYS A 305 12.53 -9.72 -19.21
C LYS A 305 11.25 -10.55 -19.18
N LEU A 306 10.38 -10.30 -18.20
CA LEU A 306 9.10 -11.01 -18.10
C LEU A 306 8.19 -10.73 -19.30
N TYR A 307 8.16 -9.49 -19.77
CA TYR A 307 7.37 -9.06 -20.92
C TYR A 307 7.68 -9.88 -22.16
N ASP A 308 8.97 -10.06 -22.45
CA ASP A 308 9.44 -10.85 -23.59
C ASP A 308 9.17 -12.34 -23.39
N GLU A 309 9.42 -12.88 -22.18
CA GLU A 309 9.15 -14.27 -21.84
C GLU A 309 7.68 -14.65 -21.96
N ARG A 310 6.77 -13.75 -21.58
CA ARG A 310 5.31 -13.98 -21.57
C ARG A 310 4.62 -13.50 -22.85
N LYS A 311 5.33 -12.80 -23.73
CA LYS A 311 4.81 -12.23 -24.98
C LYS A 311 3.55 -11.39 -24.73
N PHE A 312 3.63 -10.48 -23.76
CA PHE A 312 2.52 -9.57 -23.47
C PHE A 312 2.21 -8.68 -24.69
N LYS A 313 0.95 -8.24 -24.79
CA LYS A 313 0.42 -7.51 -25.95
C LYS A 313 0.28 -6.00 -25.73
N PHE A 314 0.23 -5.56 -24.47
CA PHE A 314 0.15 -4.14 -24.12
C PHE A 314 1.49 -3.44 -24.38
N LYS A 315 1.50 -2.12 -24.59
CA LYS A 315 2.74 -1.33 -24.63
C LYS A 315 3.32 -1.22 -23.22
N LEU A 316 4.54 -1.72 -23.00
CA LEU A 316 5.25 -1.55 -21.73
C LEU A 316 6.01 -0.21 -21.74
N VAL A 317 5.66 0.70 -20.83
CA VAL A 317 6.19 2.06 -20.80
C VAL A 317 6.93 2.32 -19.49
N LYS A 318 8.21 2.68 -19.61
CA LYS A 318 9.07 3.02 -18.47
C LYS A 318 8.84 4.48 -18.07
N VAL A 319 8.66 4.74 -16.78
CA VAL A 319 8.52 6.09 -16.24
C VAL A 319 9.43 6.28 -15.02
N GLU A 320 10.02 7.47 -14.90
CA GLU A 320 10.83 7.90 -13.75
C GLU A 320 10.11 9.00 -12.96
N THR A 321 9.29 9.81 -13.63
CA THR A 321 8.50 10.90 -13.07
C THR A 321 7.04 10.85 -13.52
N LEU A 322 6.17 11.58 -12.83
CA LEU A 322 4.79 11.81 -13.25
C LEU A 322 4.74 12.47 -14.63
N ASP A 323 5.63 13.43 -14.89
CA ASP A 323 5.74 14.11 -16.19
C ASP A 323 6.07 13.17 -17.33
N ASP A 324 6.93 12.16 -17.12
CA ASP A 324 7.19 11.16 -18.16
C ASP A 324 5.90 10.44 -18.60
N ALA A 325 5.03 10.13 -17.64
CA ALA A 325 3.76 9.47 -17.91
C ALA A 325 2.79 10.42 -18.65
N ILE A 326 2.65 11.66 -18.17
CA ILE A 326 1.79 12.66 -18.81
C ILE A 326 2.26 12.93 -20.24
N ASN A 327 3.54 13.25 -20.43
CA ASN A 327 4.12 13.53 -21.75
C ASN A 327 3.96 12.34 -22.71
N TYR A 328 4.11 11.11 -22.22
CA TYR A 328 3.85 9.92 -23.03
C TYR A 328 2.40 9.87 -23.51
N LEU A 329 1.43 10.12 -22.61
CA LEU A 329 0.02 10.13 -22.96
C LEU A 329 -0.35 11.25 -23.91
N GLU A 330 0.22 12.44 -23.74
CA GLU A 330 0.01 13.57 -24.65
C GLU A 330 0.58 13.34 -26.06
N SER A 331 1.61 12.50 -26.17
CA SER A 331 2.21 12.12 -27.47
C SER A 331 1.45 11.01 -28.19
N LEU A 332 0.39 10.46 -27.60
CA LEU A 332 -0.38 9.40 -28.24
C LEU A 332 -1.17 9.97 -29.42
N GLU A 333 -1.06 9.29 -30.55
CA GLU A 333 -1.94 9.44 -31.69
C GLU A 333 -2.82 8.19 -31.78
N LYS A 334 -4.09 8.37 -32.16
CA LYS A 334 -5.06 7.27 -32.27
C LYS A 334 -5.05 6.63 -33.65
#